data_AF-A0A7S3AGL1-F1
#
_entry.id   AF-A0A7S3AGL1-F1
#
_cell.length_a   1.000
_cell.length_b   1.000
_cell.length_c   1.000
_cell.angle_alpha   90.00
_cell.angle_beta   90.00
_cell.angle_gamma   90.00
#
_symmetry.space_group_name_H-M   'P 1'
#
loop_
_entity.id
_entity.type
_entity.pdbx_description
1 polymer ?
#
loop_
_entity_poly.entity_id
_entity_poly.type
_entity_poly.pdbx_seq_one_letter_code
_entity_poly.pdbx_strand_id
1 'polypeptide(L)'
;IKMGGTIAPAVDSYGRPGGPLRLWPGGVAQARSIGDSDINFFNDPRPYTCSYPLPENGRGDVVVCSDGVWDALHHTNVAALCRKTGSCTANTAARLIVKTSLQQRHAYDNQDLQIPRDDTSCVVLRIGEAAEAADRIRGGLCC
;
A
#
# COMPACT_ATOMS: atom_id res chain seq x y z
N ILE A 1 -9.45 -18.14 32.53
CA ILE A 1 -9.76 -17.21 31.41
C ILE A 1 -8.52 -17.14 30.54
N LYS A 2 -8.58 -17.56 29.26
CA LYS A 2 -7.43 -17.55 28.37
C LYS A 2 -7.17 -16.08 27.98
N MET A 3 -6.14 -15.47 28.56
CA MET A 3 -5.80 -14.07 28.33
C MET A 3 -4.96 -13.96 27.05
N GLY A 4 -5.57 -14.14 25.87
CA GLY A 4 -4.81 -14.10 24.61
C GLY A 4 -5.58 -14.57 23.37
N GLY A 5 -5.28 -13.96 22.22
CA GLY A 5 -5.67 -14.45 20.91
C GLY A 5 -4.73 -15.56 20.43
N THR A 6 -5.15 -16.33 19.42
CA THR A 6 -4.34 -17.43 18.85
C THR A 6 -3.95 -17.09 17.42
N ILE A 7 -2.68 -17.25 17.08
CA ILE A 7 -2.21 -17.10 15.70
C ILE A 7 -2.38 -18.44 14.99
N ALA A 8 -3.16 -18.46 13.91
CA ALA A 8 -3.38 -19.64 13.08
C ALA A 8 -3.65 -19.24 11.62
N PRO A 9 -3.41 -20.13 10.63
CA PRO A 9 -3.73 -19.86 9.23
C PRO A 9 -5.19 -19.44 9.04
N ALA A 10 -5.46 -18.60 8.05
CA ALA A 10 -6.82 -18.33 7.60
C ALA A 10 -7.49 -19.64 7.18
N VAL A 11 -8.77 -19.77 7.54
CA VAL A 11 -9.60 -20.94 7.22
C VAL A 11 -10.55 -20.61 6.09
N ASP A 12 -10.76 -21.58 5.19
CA ASP A 12 -11.79 -21.46 4.15
C ASP A 12 -13.20 -21.69 4.71
N SER A 13 -14.21 -21.60 3.85
CA SER A 13 -15.62 -21.84 4.21
C SER A 13 -15.91 -23.26 4.72
N TYR A 14 -14.98 -24.20 4.55
CA TYR A 14 -15.06 -25.58 5.02
C TYR A 14 -14.19 -25.83 6.27
N GLY A 15 -13.60 -24.77 6.86
CA GLY A 15 -12.77 -24.85 8.06
C GLY A 15 -11.36 -25.39 7.81
N ARG A 16 -10.92 -25.47 6.55
CA ARG A 16 -9.59 -25.99 6.22
C ARG A 16 -8.56 -24.86 6.25
N PRO A 17 -7.39 -25.04 6.89
CA PRO A 17 -6.34 -24.03 6.89
C PRO A 17 -5.71 -23.93 5.49
N GLY A 18 -5.66 -22.73 4.93
CA GLY A 18 -5.15 -22.54 3.57
C GLY A 18 -4.67 -21.14 3.21
N GLY A 19 -4.77 -20.17 4.12
CA GLY A 19 -4.35 -18.79 3.87
C GLY A 19 -3.31 -18.25 4.87
N PRO A 20 -2.99 -16.94 4.80
CA PRO A 20 -1.98 -16.32 5.65
C PRO A 20 -2.34 -16.43 7.13
N LEU A 21 -1.34 -16.30 8.00
CA LEU A 21 -1.54 -16.30 9.45
C LEU A 21 -2.43 -15.13 9.88
N ARG A 22 -3.39 -15.41 10.75
CA ARG A 22 -4.32 -14.44 11.31
C ARG A 22 -4.44 -14.61 12.82
N LEU A 23 -4.86 -13.55 13.48
CA LEU A 23 -5.16 -13.54 14.90
C LEU A 23 -6.63 -13.89 15.13
N TRP A 24 -6.88 -14.87 16.00
CA TRP A 24 -8.20 -15.38 16.33
C TRP A 24 -8.56 -15.12 17.81
N PRO A 25 -9.85 -14.90 18.15
CA PRO A 25 -11.04 -14.88 17.28
C PRO A 25 -11.06 -13.66 16.32
N GLY A 26 -11.98 -13.64 15.36
CA GLY A 26 -12.20 -12.56 14.37
C GLY A 26 -11.35 -12.65 13.10
N GLY A 27 -10.12 -13.18 13.18
CA GLY A 27 -9.33 -13.48 11.98
C GLY A 27 -8.72 -12.23 11.33
N VAL A 28 -8.15 -11.34 12.14
CA VAL A 28 -7.45 -10.14 11.62
C VAL A 28 -6.03 -10.46 11.18
N ALA A 29 -5.56 -9.72 10.16
CA ALA A 29 -4.20 -9.82 9.65
C ALA A 29 -3.25 -8.78 10.26
N GLN A 30 -3.78 -7.74 10.92
CA GLN A 30 -3.01 -6.63 11.47
C GLN A 30 -3.19 -6.52 12.98
N ALA A 31 -2.16 -6.02 13.67
CA ALA A 31 -2.21 -5.74 15.10
C ALA A 31 -2.87 -4.40 15.43
N ARG A 32 -3.09 -3.55 14.40
CA ARG A 32 -3.70 -2.24 14.50
C ARG A 32 -4.63 -2.02 13.32
N SER A 33 -5.87 -1.65 13.58
CA SER A 33 -6.85 -1.26 12.56
C SER A 33 -7.91 -0.36 13.19
N ILE A 34 -8.64 0.36 12.34
CA ILE A 34 -9.85 1.07 12.75
C ILE A 34 -11.02 0.12 12.55
N GLY A 35 -11.84 -0.07 13.58
CA GLY A 35 -12.91 -1.07 13.56
C GLY A 35 -12.48 -2.34 14.27
N ASP A 36 -12.78 -3.51 13.67
CA ASP A 36 -12.52 -4.85 14.22
C ASP A 36 -12.85 -4.95 15.72
N SER A 37 -14.01 -4.42 16.10
CA SER A 37 -14.43 -4.32 17.51
C SER A 37 -14.70 -5.69 18.15
N ASP A 38 -14.92 -6.71 17.32
CA ASP A 38 -15.16 -8.09 17.70
C ASP A 38 -13.92 -8.79 18.27
N ILE A 39 -12.72 -8.27 18.00
CA ILE A 39 -11.44 -8.79 18.54
C ILE A 39 -10.94 -8.06 19.78
N ASN A 40 -11.73 -7.11 20.29
CA ASN A 40 -11.56 -6.44 21.59
C ASN A 40 -10.12 -5.92 21.81
N PHE A 41 -9.47 -6.28 22.93
CA PHE A 41 -8.17 -5.74 23.33
C PHE A 41 -6.97 -6.17 22.45
N PHE A 42 -7.18 -7.04 21.47
CA PHE A 42 -6.09 -7.51 20.61
C PHE A 42 -5.77 -6.55 19.45
N ASN A 43 -6.67 -5.62 19.16
CA ASN A 43 -6.50 -4.61 18.13
C ASN A 43 -6.24 -3.24 18.76
N ASP A 44 -5.14 -2.60 18.39
CA ASP A 44 -4.88 -1.23 18.82
C ASP A 44 -5.32 -0.22 17.75
N PRO A 45 -6.38 0.59 17.97
CA PRO A 45 -6.85 1.55 16.98
C PRO A 45 -5.98 2.80 16.90
N ARG A 46 -4.96 2.96 17.76
CA ARG A 46 -4.16 4.18 17.82
C ARG A 46 -3.16 4.23 16.66
N PRO A 47 -3.18 5.32 15.86
CA PRO A 47 -2.23 5.47 14.77
C PRO A 47 -0.81 5.71 15.30
N TYR A 48 0.18 5.28 14.54
CA TYR A 48 1.56 5.71 14.74
C TYR A 48 1.77 7.06 14.04
N THR A 49 2.36 8.03 14.74
CA THR A 49 2.67 9.34 14.19
C THR A 49 4.18 9.58 14.19
N CYS A 50 4.68 10.20 13.13
CA CYS A 50 6.07 10.61 13.00
C CYS A 50 6.16 11.88 12.14
N SER A 51 7.27 12.60 12.25
CA SER A 51 7.55 13.81 11.47
C SER A 51 8.92 13.70 10.84
N TYR A 52 9.02 14.12 9.58
CA TYR A 52 10.26 14.11 8.82
C TYR A 52 10.57 15.51 8.29
N PRO A 53 11.84 15.96 8.33
CA PRO A 53 12.23 17.21 7.73
C PRO A 53 12.09 17.13 6.20
N LEU A 54 11.69 18.24 5.59
CA LEU A 54 11.75 18.35 4.12
C LEU A 54 13.21 18.43 3.67
N PRO A 55 13.55 17.88 2.49
CA PRO A 55 14.87 18.08 1.89
C PRO A 55 15.19 19.56 1.69
N GLU A 56 16.48 19.92 1.72
CA GLU A 56 16.95 21.32 1.62
C GLU A 56 16.43 22.05 0.37
N ASN A 57 16.26 21.33 -0.73
CA ASN A 57 15.74 21.89 -1.98
C ASN A 57 14.20 22.09 -1.96
N GLY A 58 13.52 21.79 -0.85
CA GLY A 58 12.08 21.91 -0.68
C GLY A 58 11.25 20.93 -1.52
N ARG A 59 11.88 19.93 -2.16
CA ARG A 59 11.25 19.05 -3.14
C ARG A 59 11.25 17.61 -2.68
N GLY A 60 10.16 16.90 -2.97
CA GLY A 60 10.07 15.47 -2.68
C GLY A 60 8.71 14.91 -3.07
N ASP A 61 8.64 13.58 -3.15
CA ASP A 61 7.39 12.87 -3.31
C ASP A 61 7.07 12.11 -2.02
N VAL A 62 5.87 12.28 -1.49
CA VAL A 62 5.31 11.44 -0.42
C VAL A 62 4.43 10.40 -1.09
N VAL A 63 4.75 9.13 -0.88
CA VAL A 63 4.06 8.00 -1.50
C VAL A 63 3.40 7.15 -0.41
N VAL A 64 2.09 6.97 -0.51
CA VAL A 64 1.28 6.15 0.39
C VAL A 64 0.61 5.07 -0.43
N CYS A 65 0.81 3.80 -0.09
CA CYS A 65 0.21 2.68 -0.80
C CYS A 65 -0.35 1.63 0.18
N SER A 66 -1.30 0.82 -0.30
CA SER A 66 -1.66 -0.44 0.37
C SER A 66 -0.51 -1.45 0.31
N ASP A 67 -0.59 -2.47 1.17
CA ASP A 67 0.31 -3.62 1.18
C ASP A 67 0.38 -4.34 -0.17
N GLY A 68 -0.71 -4.39 -0.96
CA GLY A 68 -0.65 -4.89 -2.34
C GLY A 68 0.46 -4.28 -3.22
N VAL A 69 0.88 -3.02 -3.00
CA VAL A 69 2.06 -2.44 -3.68
C VAL A 69 3.36 -2.91 -3.04
N TRP A 70 3.43 -2.91 -1.71
CA TRP A 70 4.66 -3.18 -0.97
C TRP A 70 5.05 -4.67 -0.94
N ASP A 71 4.07 -5.56 -1.07
CA ASP A 71 4.26 -6.99 -1.30
C ASP A 71 4.78 -7.25 -2.72
N ALA A 72 4.44 -6.39 -3.67
CA ALA A 72 4.82 -6.52 -5.07
C ALA A 72 6.18 -5.86 -5.42
N LEU A 73 6.46 -4.69 -4.85
CA LEU A 73 7.58 -3.83 -5.21
C LEU A 73 8.43 -3.46 -4.00
N HIS A 74 9.75 -3.51 -4.19
CA HIS A 74 10.68 -2.91 -3.23
C HIS A 74 10.57 -1.37 -3.22
N HIS A 75 10.78 -0.76 -2.06
CA HIS A 75 10.66 0.70 -1.89
C HIS A 75 11.57 1.51 -2.84
N THR A 76 12.75 0.97 -3.20
CA THR A 76 13.65 1.60 -4.18
C THR A 76 13.08 1.62 -5.59
N ASN A 77 12.28 0.62 -5.98
CA ASN A 77 11.60 0.58 -7.27
C ASN A 77 10.54 1.68 -7.35
N VAL A 78 9.73 1.81 -6.29
CA VAL A 78 8.73 2.89 -6.19
C VAL A 78 9.41 4.26 -6.26
N ALA A 79 10.51 4.46 -5.54
CA ALA A 79 11.27 5.70 -5.60
C ALA A 79 11.85 5.97 -7.02
N ALA A 80 12.29 4.93 -7.73
CA ALA A 80 12.75 5.06 -9.11
C ALA A 80 11.63 5.46 -10.09
N LEU A 81 10.42 4.91 -9.92
CA LEU A 81 9.24 5.29 -10.70
C LEU A 81 8.85 6.75 -10.46
N CYS A 82 8.92 7.22 -9.21
CA CYS A 82 8.67 8.62 -8.85
C CYS A 82 9.67 9.57 -9.54
N ARG A 83 10.96 9.23 -9.50
CA ARG A 83 12.01 10.00 -10.22
C ARG A 83 11.80 9.98 -11.73
N LYS A 84 11.47 8.82 -12.31
CA LYS A 84 11.18 8.67 -13.75
C LYS A 84 10.01 9.55 -14.20
N THR A 85 9.02 9.74 -13.32
CA THR A 85 7.83 10.56 -13.56
C THR A 85 7.97 11.98 -12.98
N GLY A 86 9.19 12.46 -12.73
CA GLY A 86 9.48 13.75 -12.09
C GLY A 86 8.92 14.98 -12.83
N SER A 87 8.73 14.90 -14.14
CA SER A 87 8.11 15.93 -14.97
C SER A 87 6.58 15.78 -15.09
N CYS A 88 6.01 14.70 -14.57
CA CYS A 88 4.60 14.36 -14.74
C CYS A 88 3.73 14.82 -13.57
N THR A 89 2.42 14.63 -13.71
CA THR A 89 1.48 14.76 -12.59
C THR A 89 1.69 13.65 -11.57
N ALA A 90 1.32 13.92 -10.31
CA ALA A 90 1.36 12.91 -9.25
C ALA A 90 0.44 11.71 -9.55
N ASN A 91 -0.71 11.95 -10.21
CA ASN A 91 -1.61 10.90 -10.65
C ASN A 91 -0.95 9.95 -11.67
N THR A 92 -0.13 10.49 -12.59
CA THR A 92 0.64 9.66 -13.53
C THR A 92 1.61 8.74 -12.79
N ALA A 93 2.31 9.26 -11.78
CA ALA A 93 3.21 8.46 -10.94
C ALA A 93 2.45 7.35 -10.19
N ALA A 94 1.33 7.69 -9.55
CA ALA A 94 0.49 6.74 -8.82
C ALA A 94 -0.03 5.60 -9.72
N ARG A 95 -0.56 5.95 -10.91
CA ARG A 95 -1.02 4.96 -11.89
C ARG A 95 0.10 4.06 -12.38
N LEU A 96 1.30 4.61 -12.59
CA LEU A 96 2.45 3.82 -12.99
C LEU A 96 2.87 2.84 -11.89
N ILE A 97 2.90 3.29 -10.63
CA ILE A 97 3.21 2.42 -9.47
C ILE A 97 2.22 1.25 -9.38
N VAL A 98 0.91 1.52 -9.45
CA VAL A 98 -0.13 0.47 -9.41
C VAL A 98 0.05 -0.49 -10.59
N LYS A 99 0.24 0.04 -11.81
CA LYS A 99 0.44 -0.79 -13.00
C LYS A 99 1.68 -1.68 -12.87
N THR A 100 2.81 -1.14 -12.42
CA THR A 100 4.06 -1.89 -12.27
C THR A 100 3.96 -2.94 -11.15
N SER A 101 3.18 -2.66 -10.11
CA SER A 101 2.90 -3.63 -9.02
C SER A 101 2.10 -4.81 -9.56
N LEU A 102 1.01 -4.54 -10.28
CA LEU A 102 0.17 -5.58 -10.87
C LEU A 102 0.94 -6.40 -11.92
N GLN A 103 1.90 -5.82 -12.65
CA GLN A 103 2.72 -6.57 -13.61
C GLN A 103 3.69 -7.59 -12.97
N GLN A 104 3.85 -7.59 -11.65
CA GLN A 104 4.70 -8.57 -10.99
C GLN A 104 4.03 -9.95 -11.00
N ARG A 105 4.80 -11.00 -11.35
CA ARG A 105 4.26 -12.37 -11.46
C ARG A 105 3.56 -12.85 -10.18
N HIS A 106 4.01 -12.40 -9.01
CA HIS A 106 3.45 -12.80 -7.72
C HIS A 106 2.26 -11.93 -7.27
N ALA A 107 1.91 -10.88 -8.01
CA ALA A 107 0.75 -10.04 -7.74
C ALA A 107 -0.58 -10.72 -8.11
N TYR A 108 -0.54 -11.81 -8.89
CA TYR A 108 -1.70 -12.61 -9.28
C TYR A 108 -1.72 -13.97 -8.59
N ASP A 109 -2.91 -14.51 -8.39
CA ASP A 109 -3.05 -15.89 -7.96
C ASP A 109 -2.38 -16.85 -8.97
N ASN A 110 -1.89 -17.98 -8.47
CA ASN A 110 -1.29 -19.02 -9.34
C ASN A 110 -2.39 -19.86 -10.02
N GLN A 111 -3.63 -19.38 -10.04
CA GLN A 111 -4.76 -20.02 -10.67
C GLN A 111 -4.95 -19.35 -12.03
N ASP A 112 -5.35 -20.09 -13.06
CA ASP A 112 -5.39 -19.63 -14.46
C ASP A 112 -6.30 -18.41 -14.74
N LEU A 113 -6.89 -17.82 -13.68
CA LEU A 113 -7.85 -16.74 -13.70
C LEU A 113 -7.21 -15.33 -13.71
N GLN A 114 -5.90 -15.22 -13.47
CA GLN A 114 -5.16 -13.94 -13.40
C GLN A 114 -5.85 -12.90 -12.48
N ILE A 115 -6.29 -13.33 -11.32
CA ILE A 115 -6.97 -12.44 -10.36
C ILE A 115 -5.90 -11.82 -9.46
N PRO A 116 -5.85 -10.47 -9.31
CA PRO A 116 -4.95 -9.84 -8.35
C PRO A 116 -5.15 -10.44 -6.96
N ARG A 117 -4.06 -10.77 -6.26
CA ARG A 117 -4.13 -11.36 -4.91
C ARG A 117 -4.70 -10.40 -3.88
N ASP A 118 -4.51 -9.10 -4.10
CA ASP A 118 -4.85 -8.05 -3.16
C ASP A 118 -5.21 -6.75 -3.87
N ASP A 119 -5.97 -5.91 -3.17
CA ASP A 119 -6.33 -4.58 -3.63
C ASP A 119 -5.10 -3.67 -3.66
N THR A 120 -4.78 -3.14 -4.84
CA THR A 120 -3.56 -2.33 -5.05
C THR A 120 -3.93 -0.86 -5.20
N SER A 121 -3.63 -0.06 -4.17
CA SER A 121 -3.94 1.38 -4.13
C SER A 121 -2.70 2.22 -3.89
N CYS A 122 -2.63 3.41 -4.50
CA CYS A 122 -1.49 4.33 -4.36
C CYS A 122 -1.95 5.79 -4.42
N VAL A 123 -1.42 6.61 -3.51
CA VAL A 123 -1.51 8.07 -3.51
C VAL A 123 -0.10 8.63 -3.54
N VAL A 124 0.13 9.57 -4.45
CA VAL A 124 1.39 10.32 -4.54
C VAL A 124 1.08 11.80 -4.31
N LEU A 125 1.80 12.40 -3.37
CA LEU A 125 1.82 13.84 -3.15
C LEU A 125 3.18 14.37 -3.59
N ARG A 126 3.18 15.37 -4.46
CA ARG A 126 4.41 16.00 -4.95
C ARG A 126 4.59 17.35 -4.28
N ILE A 127 5.68 17.48 -3.54
CA ILE A 127 6.08 18.68 -2.81
C ILE A 127 7.09 19.45 -3.67
N GLY A 128 6.82 20.74 -3.88
CA GLY A 128 7.64 21.65 -4.65
C GLY A 128 6.92 23.00 -4.85
N GLU A 129 7.53 23.89 -5.64
CA GLU A 129 6.99 25.22 -5.91
C GLU A 129 5.64 25.19 -6.65
N ALA A 130 4.72 26.07 -6.27
CA ALA A 130 3.36 26.12 -6.82
C ALA A 130 3.34 26.41 -8.33
N ALA A 131 4.29 27.19 -8.84
CA ALA A 131 4.43 27.49 -10.27
C ALA A 131 4.74 26.22 -11.09
N GLU A 132 5.58 25.32 -10.58
CA GLU A 132 5.88 24.04 -11.24
C GLU A 132 4.66 23.11 -11.26
N ALA A 133 3.84 23.12 -10.20
CA ALA A 133 2.62 22.33 -10.15
C ALA A 133 1.63 22.76 -11.25
N ALA A 134 1.48 24.06 -11.47
CA ALA A 134 0.63 24.60 -12.52
C ALA A 134 1.14 24.24 -13.92
N ASP A 135 2.46 24.24 -14.14
CA ASP A 135 3.07 23.89 -15.41
C ASP A 135 2.88 22.39 -15.74
N ARG A 136 3.04 21.51 -14.74
CA ARG A 136 2.78 20.06 -14.87
C ARG A 136 1.32 19.70 -15.16
N ILE A 137 0.37 20.56 -14.77
CA ILE A 137 -1.06 20.38 -15.09
C ILE A 137 -1.36 20.83 -16.53
N ARG A 138 -0.66 21.85 -17.03
CA ARG A 138 -0.86 22.43 -18.37
C ARG A 138 -0.09 21.71 -19.48
N GLY A 139 1.04 21.08 -19.14
CA GLY A 139 1.86 20.32 -20.08
C GLY A 139 1.24 18.98 -20.47
N GLY A 140 0.82 18.87 -21.73
CA GLY A 140 0.35 17.62 -22.34
C GLY A 140 1.44 16.56 -22.54
N LEU A 141 1.00 15.30 -22.57
CA LEU A 141 1.74 14.03 -22.65
C LEU A 141 3.03 13.97 -21.83
N CYS A 142 2.88 13.57 -20.58
CA CYS A 142 3.97 12.95 -19.86
C CYS A 142 4.05 11.46 -20.23
N CYS A 143 5.01 11.14 -21.11
CA CYS A 143 5.37 9.83 -21.66
C CYS A 143 4.29 9.14 -22.52
#